data_AF-A0A8S9B9T9-F1
#
_entry.id   AF-A0A8S9B9T9-F1
#
_cell.length_a   1.000
_cell.length_b   1.000
_cell.length_c   1.000
_cell.angle_alpha   90.00
_cell.angle_beta   90.00
_cell.angle_gamma   90.00
#
_symmetry.space_group_name_H-M   'P 1'
#
loop_
_entity.id
_entity.type
_entity.pdbx_description
1 polymer ?
#
loop_
_entity_poly.entity_id
_entity_poly.type
_entity_poly.pdbx_seq_one_letter_code
_entity_poly.pdbx_strand_id
1 'polypeptide(L)'
;MGGFVVETVGREPFPLNSEALELLVTEGLLEVPSITTSDIADRSKTNSFTRIFSVLQVSWMVAQCIGRSYSGLPVTPLEFLTALCIGISSFTYLFEWSKPKDVNVPVVLSCGSELSKEVVQRLVQIYARWYELENKDISEIHRIPFGAVFKYLLNDDNEKPVYVWILYLVLCAIAGAYNLIHLVANRDLFTTLTFRLWSTCGWVGLAVPNIFLAQLYVGKFIPDWLNGSLFLLLSTFYCLARVVPFGLGLSCFWLSMPIPVYYNLEWL
;
A
#
# COMPACT_ATOMS: atom_id res chain seq x y z
N MET A 1 -6.60 -2.55 -14.10
CA MET A 1 -5.15 -2.37 -13.81
C MET A 1 -4.47 -2.32 -15.16
N GLY A 2 -4.03 -1.11 -15.54
CA GLY A 2 -3.17 -0.91 -16.71
C GLY A 2 -1.77 -1.43 -16.43
N GLY A 3 -1.13 -1.92 -17.49
CA GLY A 3 0.20 -2.49 -17.52
C GLY A 3 0.57 -2.76 -18.99
N PHE A 4 1.68 -3.44 -19.24
CA PHE A 4 2.08 -3.83 -20.59
C PHE A 4 1.73 -5.28 -20.84
N VAL A 5 1.22 -5.58 -22.03
CA VAL A 5 1.01 -6.92 -22.54
C VAL A 5 1.77 -7.02 -23.84
N VAL A 6 2.47 -8.13 -24.07
CA VAL A 6 3.10 -8.40 -25.35
C VAL A 6 2.25 -9.35 -26.17
N GLU A 7 2.06 -9.02 -27.44
CA GLU A 7 1.47 -9.86 -28.46
C GLU A 7 2.59 -10.39 -29.35
N THR A 8 2.69 -11.70 -29.53
CA THR A 8 3.74 -12.34 -30.33
C THR A 8 3.12 -13.27 -31.36
N VAL A 9 3.82 -13.54 -32.47
CA VAL A 9 3.34 -14.51 -33.46
C VAL A 9 3.26 -15.91 -32.81
N GLY A 10 2.13 -16.60 -33.02
CA GLY A 10 1.96 -18.00 -32.61
C GLY A 10 1.72 -18.25 -31.12
N ARG A 11 1.50 -17.21 -30.30
CA ARG A 11 1.26 -17.36 -28.85
C ARG A 11 0.24 -16.33 -28.35
N GLU A 12 -0.57 -16.74 -27.39
CA GLU A 12 -1.52 -15.85 -26.72
C GLU A 12 -0.81 -14.71 -25.97
N PRO A 13 -1.37 -13.48 -25.96
CA PRO A 13 -0.75 -12.34 -25.31
C PRO A 13 -0.58 -12.51 -23.80
N PHE A 14 0.54 -12.03 -23.25
CA PHE A 14 0.86 -12.15 -21.82
C PHE A 14 1.41 -10.84 -21.24
N PRO A 15 1.19 -10.57 -19.94
CA PRO A 15 1.64 -9.35 -19.28
C PRO A 15 3.15 -9.32 -19.12
N LEU A 16 3.76 -8.14 -19.23
CA LEU A 16 5.18 -7.92 -19.00
C LEU A 16 5.45 -7.29 -17.63
N ASN A 17 6.41 -7.86 -16.89
CA ASN A 17 7.09 -7.15 -15.79
C ASN A 17 8.35 -6.44 -16.32
N SER A 18 9.05 -5.70 -15.46
CA SER A 18 10.25 -4.94 -15.85
C SER A 18 11.37 -5.82 -16.42
N GLU A 19 11.63 -6.97 -15.79
CA GLU A 19 12.69 -7.91 -16.22
C GLU A 19 12.37 -8.55 -17.58
N ALA A 20 11.10 -8.93 -17.82
CA ALA A 20 10.67 -9.49 -19.10
C ALA A 20 10.70 -8.45 -20.22
N LEU A 21 10.33 -7.19 -19.93
CA LEU A 21 10.45 -6.11 -20.89
C LEU A 21 11.92 -5.85 -21.25
N GLU A 22 12.81 -5.78 -20.25
CA GLU A 22 14.25 -5.60 -20.45
C GLU A 22 14.84 -6.72 -21.31
N LEU A 23 14.45 -7.98 -21.04
CA LEU A 23 14.86 -9.13 -21.85
C LEU A 23 14.46 -8.94 -23.32
N LEU A 24 13.18 -8.68 -23.59
CA LEU A 24 12.69 -8.57 -24.96
C LEU A 24 13.30 -7.38 -25.72
N VAL A 25 13.58 -6.27 -25.03
CA VAL A 25 14.28 -5.13 -25.61
C VAL A 25 15.75 -5.47 -25.92
N THR A 26 16.43 -6.15 -25.00
CA THR A 26 17.84 -6.54 -25.15
C THR A 26 18.04 -7.54 -26.30
N GLU A 27 17.08 -8.44 -26.50
CA GLU A 27 17.07 -9.40 -27.61
C GLU A 27 16.64 -8.74 -28.95
N GLY A 28 16.32 -7.44 -28.95
CA GLY A 28 15.88 -6.72 -30.15
C GLY A 28 14.47 -7.11 -30.65
N LEU A 29 13.67 -7.75 -29.80
CA LEU A 29 12.32 -8.21 -30.12
C LEU A 29 11.25 -7.14 -29.87
N LEU A 30 11.55 -6.19 -28.98
CA LEU A 30 10.70 -5.03 -28.71
C LEU A 30 11.53 -3.75 -28.71
N GLU A 31 10.92 -2.66 -29.17
CA GLU A 31 11.46 -1.32 -28.91
C GLU A 31 11.01 -0.84 -27.53
N VAL A 32 11.84 -0.01 -26.89
CA VAL A 32 11.48 0.62 -25.61
C VAL A 32 10.21 1.45 -25.83
N PRO A 33 9.12 1.18 -25.08
CA PRO A 33 7.88 1.93 -25.27
C PRO A 33 8.09 3.42 -24.99
N SER A 34 7.91 4.25 -26.01
CA SER A 34 7.88 5.70 -25.84
C SER A 34 6.51 6.10 -25.28
N ILE A 35 6.48 6.52 -24.02
CA ILE A 35 5.25 6.94 -23.33
C ILE A 35 5.34 8.42 -23.03
N THR A 36 4.47 9.20 -23.64
CA THR A 36 4.39 10.64 -23.39
C THR A 36 3.53 10.95 -22.17
N THR A 37 3.67 12.15 -21.62
CA THR A 37 2.79 12.63 -20.53
C THR A 37 1.33 12.73 -20.98
N SER A 38 1.08 13.03 -22.27
CA SER A 38 -0.25 12.99 -22.88
C SER A 38 -0.84 11.58 -22.89
N ASP A 39 -0.05 10.55 -23.20
CA ASP A 39 -0.54 9.17 -23.20
C ASP A 39 -0.94 8.72 -21.79
N ILE A 40 -0.18 9.13 -20.77
CA ILE A 40 -0.48 8.85 -19.36
C ILE A 40 -1.78 9.56 -18.95
N ALA A 41 -1.94 10.83 -19.34
CA ALA A 41 -3.11 11.63 -19.01
C ALA A 41 -4.39 11.07 -19.66
N ASP A 42 -4.31 10.68 -20.93
CA ASP A 42 -5.44 10.09 -21.69
C ASP A 42 -5.91 8.76 -21.07
N ARG A 43 -4.98 7.95 -20.55
CA ARG A 43 -5.29 6.67 -19.89
C ARG A 43 -5.93 6.84 -18.50
N SER A 44 -5.80 8.00 -17.87
CA SER A 44 -6.31 8.25 -16.52
C SER A 44 -7.79 8.65 -16.53
N LYS A 45 -8.69 7.76 -16.11
CA LYS A 45 -10.14 8.07 -16.06
C LYS A 45 -10.57 8.93 -14.88
N THR A 46 -9.71 9.11 -13.88
CA THR A 46 -9.98 10.08 -12.82
C THR A 46 -9.94 11.48 -13.42
N ASN A 47 -11.13 12.02 -13.72
CA ASN A 47 -11.29 13.36 -14.25
C ASN A 47 -10.79 14.42 -13.24
N SER A 48 -10.32 15.56 -13.75
CA SER A 48 -9.81 16.67 -12.93
C SER A 48 -10.81 17.13 -11.87
N PHE A 49 -12.11 17.00 -12.14
CA PHE A 49 -13.18 17.30 -11.18
C PHE A 49 -13.09 16.47 -9.91
N THR A 50 -12.96 15.14 -10.02
CA THR A 50 -12.83 14.26 -8.85
C THR A 50 -11.60 14.61 -8.02
N ARG A 51 -10.47 14.90 -8.67
CA ARG A 51 -9.24 15.31 -7.98
C ARG A 51 -9.44 16.61 -7.20
N ILE A 52 -10.01 17.63 -7.85
CA ILE A 52 -10.29 18.93 -7.22
C ILE A 52 -11.23 18.75 -6.03
N PHE A 53 -12.32 18.01 -6.19
CA PHE A 53 -13.27 17.77 -5.12
C PHE A 53 -12.64 17.03 -3.94
N SER A 54 -11.83 15.99 -4.20
CA SER A 54 -11.10 15.27 -3.14
C SER A 54 -10.10 16.18 -2.41
N VAL A 55 -9.37 17.02 -3.14
CA VAL A 55 -8.45 18.00 -2.53
C VAL A 55 -9.22 18.99 -1.65
N LEU A 56 -10.32 19.55 -2.15
CA LEU A 56 -11.16 20.47 -1.38
C LEU A 56 -11.71 19.82 -0.10
N GLN A 57 -12.24 18.60 -0.21
CA GLN A 57 -12.78 17.85 0.94
C GLN A 57 -11.70 17.59 2.00
N VAL A 58 -10.52 17.16 1.56
CA VAL A 58 -9.37 16.87 2.43
C VAL A 58 -8.87 18.16 3.09
N SER A 59 -8.66 19.21 2.31
CA SER A 59 -8.20 20.51 2.82
C SER A 59 -9.19 21.10 3.83
N TRP A 60 -10.50 20.99 3.57
CA TRP A 60 -11.53 21.47 4.49
C TRP A 60 -11.55 20.69 5.80
N MET A 61 -11.46 19.36 5.75
CA MET A 61 -11.37 18.52 6.96
C MET A 61 -10.15 18.89 7.81
N VAL A 62 -8.99 19.07 7.17
CA VAL A 62 -7.76 19.48 7.85
C VAL A 62 -7.91 20.88 8.44
N ALA A 63 -8.47 21.84 7.70
CA ALA A 63 -8.73 23.19 8.18
C ALA A 63 -9.65 23.18 9.41
N GLN A 64 -10.73 22.39 9.40
CA GLN A 64 -11.61 22.22 10.56
C GLN A 64 -10.86 21.67 11.78
N CYS A 65 -10.04 20.63 11.61
CA CYS A 65 -9.25 20.06 12.72
C CYS A 65 -8.28 21.10 13.31
N ILE A 66 -7.59 21.86 12.45
CA ILE A 66 -6.63 22.91 12.86
C ILE A 66 -7.35 24.06 13.55
N GLY A 67 -8.43 24.57 12.96
CA GLY A 67 -9.24 25.65 13.52
C GLY A 67 -9.77 25.29 14.90
N ARG A 68 -10.31 24.07 15.06
CA ARG A 68 -10.80 23.59 16.37
C ARG A 68 -9.69 23.57 17.40
N SER A 69 -8.52 23.04 17.02
CA SER A 69 -7.35 23.00 17.90
C SER A 69 -6.89 24.39 18.32
N TYR A 70 -6.86 25.36 17.39
CA TYR A 70 -6.48 26.74 17.67
C TYR A 70 -7.47 27.47 18.58
N SER A 71 -8.78 27.22 18.41
CA SER A 71 -9.84 27.78 19.25
C SER A 71 -10.03 27.05 20.59
N GLY A 72 -9.15 26.10 20.93
CA GLY A 72 -9.27 25.30 22.16
C GLY A 72 -10.47 24.35 22.18
N LEU A 73 -11.08 24.08 21.02
CA LEU A 73 -12.18 23.14 20.88
C LEU A 73 -11.64 21.72 20.69
N PRO A 74 -12.29 20.70 21.29
CA PRO A 74 -11.85 19.32 21.15
C PRO A 74 -12.03 18.85 19.69
N VAL A 75 -11.00 18.20 19.15
CA VAL A 75 -11.09 17.41 17.92
C VAL A 75 -11.55 16.01 18.32
N THR A 76 -12.60 15.50 17.67
CA THR A 76 -13.12 14.17 18.02
C THR A 76 -12.13 13.07 17.65
N PRO A 77 -12.17 11.90 18.32
CA PRO A 77 -11.33 10.77 17.95
C PRO A 77 -11.49 10.33 16.49
N LEU A 78 -12.69 10.49 15.90
CA LEU A 78 -12.94 10.14 14.51
C LEU A 78 -12.37 11.17 13.53
N GLU A 79 -12.54 12.47 13.78
CA GLU A 79 -11.89 13.54 13.01
C GLU A 79 -10.37 13.38 13.07
N PHE A 80 -9.85 13.09 14.25
CA PHE A 80 -8.43 12.85 14.49
C PHE A 80 -7.90 11.66 13.70
N LEU A 81 -8.57 10.51 13.78
CA LEU A 81 -8.20 9.31 13.04
C LEU A 81 -8.26 9.54 11.53
N THR A 82 -9.30 10.24 11.06
CA THR A 82 -9.45 10.62 9.67
C THR A 82 -8.33 11.55 9.21
N ALA A 83 -7.95 12.54 10.02
CA ALA A 83 -6.85 13.46 9.72
C ALA A 83 -5.50 12.72 9.60
N LEU A 84 -5.25 11.74 10.47
CA LEU A 84 -4.05 10.91 10.38
C LEU A 84 -4.06 10.01 9.14
N CYS A 85 -5.20 9.40 8.81
CA CYS A 85 -5.36 8.65 7.56
C CYS A 85 -5.13 9.54 6.34
N ILE A 86 -5.70 10.75 6.33
CA ILE A 86 -5.47 11.76 5.29
C ILE A 86 -3.99 12.08 5.15
N GLY A 87 -3.25 12.25 6.26
CA GLY A 87 -1.82 12.53 6.23
C GLY A 87 -1.02 11.44 5.52
N ILE A 88 -1.23 10.17 5.90
CA ILE A 88 -0.57 9.02 5.25
C ILE A 88 -1.01 8.88 3.80
N SER A 89 -2.32 8.96 3.54
CA SER A 89 -2.86 8.82 2.18
C SER A 89 -2.36 9.93 1.26
N SER A 90 -2.22 11.17 1.76
CA SER A 90 -1.66 12.29 0.98
C SER A 90 -0.20 12.04 0.64
N PHE A 91 0.60 11.52 1.57
CA PHE A 91 1.98 11.12 1.29
C PHE A 91 2.04 10.06 0.18
N THR A 92 1.26 8.98 0.30
CA THR A 92 1.17 7.95 -0.76
C THR A 92 0.67 8.52 -2.08
N TYR A 93 -0.27 9.46 -2.02
CA TYR A 93 -0.84 10.10 -3.19
C TYR A 93 0.18 10.94 -3.97
N LEU A 94 1.17 11.54 -3.31
CA LEU A 94 2.27 12.23 -3.98
C LEU A 94 3.09 11.28 -4.87
N PHE A 95 3.40 10.07 -4.39
CA PHE A 95 4.12 9.06 -5.19
C PHE A 95 3.30 8.56 -6.37
N GLU A 96 1.98 8.54 -6.24
CA GLU A 96 1.09 8.07 -7.29
C GLU A 96 0.46 9.20 -8.14
N TRP A 97 0.90 10.45 -7.97
CA TRP A 97 0.30 11.59 -8.65
C TRP A 97 0.35 11.47 -10.18
N SER A 98 1.50 11.02 -10.68
CA SER A 98 1.77 10.81 -12.11
C SER A 98 1.32 9.43 -12.62
N LYS A 99 0.81 8.56 -11.75
CA LYS A 99 0.37 7.21 -12.14
C LYS A 99 -1.04 7.29 -12.76
N PRO A 100 -1.27 6.70 -13.95
CA PRO A 100 -2.58 6.72 -14.57
C PRO A 100 -3.59 5.95 -13.69
N LYS A 101 -4.76 6.55 -13.45
CA LYS A 101 -5.77 6.01 -12.54
C LYS A 101 -6.92 5.39 -13.32
N ASP A 102 -7.44 4.27 -12.81
CA ASP A 102 -8.60 3.57 -13.38
C ASP A 102 -8.43 3.14 -14.86
N VAL A 103 -7.23 2.64 -15.18
CA VAL A 103 -6.93 2.09 -16.50
C VAL A 103 -7.57 0.70 -16.65
N ASN A 104 -8.46 0.57 -17.65
CA ASN A 104 -9.20 -0.66 -17.93
C ASN A 104 -8.49 -1.59 -18.92
N VAL A 105 -7.74 -1.04 -19.86
CA VAL A 105 -7.10 -1.82 -20.95
C VAL A 105 -5.57 -1.63 -20.85
N PRO A 106 -4.78 -2.71 -20.95
CA PRO A 106 -3.33 -2.61 -20.97
C PRO A 106 -2.81 -1.87 -22.22
N VAL A 107 -1.52 -1.55 -22.20
CA VAL A 107 -0.78 -1.14 -23.40
C VAL A 107 -0.29 -2.42 -24.07
N VAL A 108 -0.70 -2.65 -25.31
CA VAL A 108 -0.26 -3.82 -26.09
C VAL A 108 1.01 -3.43 -26.85
N LEU A 109 2.05 -4.23 -26.68
CA LEU A 109 3.31 -4.14 -27.41
C LEU A 109 3.36 -5.30 -28.40
N SER A 110 3.50 -5.02 -29.69
CA SER A 110 3.51 -6.05 -30.72
C SER A 110 4.94 -6.48 -31.04
N CYS A 111 5.22 -7.76 -30.83
CA CYS A 111 6.42 -8.45 -31.30
C CYS A 111 6.08 -9.11 -32.63
N GLY A 112 6.65 -8.59 -33.73
CA GLY A 112 6.36 -9.06 -35.09
C GLY A 112 6.93 -10.43 -35.44
N SER A 113 7.60 -11.10 -34.50
CA SER A 113 8.22 -12.41 -34.68
C SER A 113 7.76 -13.41 -33.62
N GLU A 114 7.92 -14.70 -33.94
CA GLU A 114 7.83 -15.77 -32.94
C GLU A 114 9.00 -15.67 -31.96
N LEU A 115 8.76 -16.01 -30.69
CA LEU A 115 9.80 -16.06 -29.67
C LEU A 115 10.63 -17.33 -29.84
N SER A 116 11.95 -17.21 -29.82
CA SER A 116 12.83 -18.39 -29.81
C SER A 116 12.64 -19.19 -28.52
N LYS A 117 12.98 -20.49 -28.56
CA LYS A 117 12.85 -21.37 -27.38
C LYS A 117 13.68 -20.89 -26.21
N GLU A 118 14.85 -20.32 -26.48
CA GLU A 118 15.77 -19.78 -25.49
C GLU A 118 15.17 -18.56 -24.77
N VAL A 119 14.53 -17.65 -25.52
CA VAL A 119 13.85 -16.47 -24.95
C VAL A 119 12.65 -16.89 -24.11
N VAL A 120 11.84 -17.83 -24.61
CA VAL A 120 10.71 -18.39 -23.86
C VAL A 120 11.19 -19.01 -22.55
N GLN A 121 12.27 -19.78 -22.56
CA GLN A 121 12.80 -20.40 -21.36
C GLN A 121 13.27 -19.37 -20.32
N ARG A 122 13.91 -18.27 -20.75
CA ARG A 122 14.30 -17.17 -19.86
C ARG A 122 13.10 -16.42 -19.30
N LEU A 123 12.06 -16.21 -20.10
CA LEU A 123 10.79 -15.65 -19.62
C LEU A 123 10.14 -16.55 -18.57
N VAL A 124 10.10 -17.87 -18.79
CA VAL A 124 9.61 -18.83 -17.79
C VAL A 124 10.40 -18.68 -16.49
N GLN A 125 11.74 -18.56 -16.54
CA GLN A 125 12.55 -18.37 -15.34
C GLN A 125 12.25 -17.06 -14.59
N ILE A 126 12.10 -15.95 -15.32
CA ILE A 126 11.72 -14.65 -14.73
C ILE A 126 10.38 -14.79 -14.01
N TYR A 127 9.38 -15.37 -14.68
CA TYR A 127 8.05 -15.50 -14.10
C TYR A 127 8.01 -16.57 -13.00
N ALA A 128 8.79 -17.65 -13.05
CA ALA A 128 8.83 -18.68 -12.01
C ALA A 128 9.25 -18.12 -10.63
N ARG A 129 9.97 -17.00 -10.59
CA ARG A 129 10.30 -16.29 -9.33
C ARG A 129 9.06 -15.73 -8.63
N TRP A 130 8.08 -15.30 -9.41
CA TRP A 130 6.88 -14.63 -8.92
C TRP A 130 5.64 -15.54 -8.98
N TYR A 131 5.66 -16.57 -9.83
CA TYR A 131 4.52 -17.42 -10.15
C TYR A 131 4.89 -18.89 -10.00
N GLU A 132 3.95 -19.69 -9.50
CA GLU A 132 4.04 -21.15 -9.56
C GLU A 132 3.73 -21.60 -10.99
N LEU A 133 4.79 -21.66 -11.82
CA LEU A 133 4.70 -22.05 -13.23
C LEU A 133 4.92 -23.53 -13.48
N GLU A 134 4.99 -24.35 -12.43
CA GLU A 134 5.33 -25.77 -12.51
C GLU A 134 4.44 -26.54 -13.52
N ASN A 135 3.26 -26.02 -13.85
CA ASN A 135 2.38 -26.56 -14.89
C ASN A 135 1.65 -25.50 -15.74
N LYS A 136 2.13 -24.25 -15.81
CA LYS A 136 1.43 -23.17 -16.53
C LYS A 136 2.29 -22.56 -17.61
N ASP A 137 1.71 -22.34 -18.79
CA ASP A 137 2.35 -21.53 -19.81
C ASP A 137 2.34 -20.04 -19.43
N ILE A 138 3.31 -19.28 -19.93
CA ILE A 138 3.39 -17.82 -19.70
C ILE A 138 2.10 -17.11 -20.18
N SER A 139 1.42 -17.63 -21.19
CA SER A 139 0.14 -17.08 -21.68
C SER A 139 -1.00 -17.17 -20.65
N GLU A 140 -0.93 -18.12 -19.71
CA GLU A 140 -1.92 -18.25 -18.63
C GLU A 140 -1.70 -17.25 -17.49
N ILE A 141 -0.62 -16.46 -17.56
CA ILE A 141 -0.34 -15.40 -16.61
C ILE A 141 -1.22 -14.22 -16.96
N HIS A 142 -2.25 -13.94 -16.16
CA HIS A 142 -3.10 -12.76 -16.38
C HIS A 142 -2.78 -11.61 -15.43
N ARG A 143 -2.27 -11.89 -14.22
CA ARG A 143 -1.94 -10.89 -13.19
C ARG A 143 -0.90 -11.43 -12.22
N ILE A 144 -0.01 -10.55 -11.75
CA ILE A 144 0.86 -10.86 -10.61
C ILE A 144 -0.04 -11.10 -9.39
N PRO A 145 -0.08 -12.32 -8.83
CA PRO A 145 -0.92 -12.56 -7.68
C PRO A 145 -0.35 -11.77 -6.51
N PHE A 146 -1.22 -11.13 -5.73
CA PHE A 146 -0.80 -10.34 -4.57
C PHE A 146 0.09 -11.16 -3.61
N GLY A 147 -0.19 -12.48 -3.48
CA GLY A 147 0.61 -13.43 -2.71
C GLY A 147 2.05 -13.62 -3.21
N ALA A 148 2.36 -13.35 -4.48
CA ALA A 148 3.72 -13.44 -5.02
C ALA A 148 4.69 -12.48 -4.34
N VAL A 149 4.21 -11.27 -4.01
CA VAL A 149 5.01 -10.27 -3.30
C VAL A 149 5.34 -10.76 -1.90
N PHE A 150 4.37 -11.38 -1.21
CA PHE A 150 4.62 -11.99 0.10
C PHE A 150 5.58 -13.16 0.01
N LYS A 151 5.41 -14.03 -1.00
CA LYS A 151 6.36 -15.13 -1.24
C LYS A 151 7.76 -14.58 -1.48
N TYR A 152 7.93 -13.55 -2.32
CA TYR A 152 9.23 -12.91 -2.54
C TYR A 152 9.84 -12.28 -1.27
N LEU A 153 9.01 -11.61 -0.46
CA LEU A 153 9.45 -10.97 0.78
C LEU A 153 9.78 -11.98 1.90
N LEU A 154 9.05 -13.08 1.96
CA LEU A 154 9.20 -14.12 2.99
C LEU A 154 10.16 -15.23 2.57
N ASN A 155 10.43 -15.40 1.27
CA ASN A 155 11.36 -16.41 0.78
C ASN A 155 12.79 -16.04 1.19
N ASP A 156 13.46 -16.99 1.85
CA ASP A 156 14.73 -16.83 2.53
C ASP A 156 15.93 -16.95 1.57
N ASP A 157 15.75 -17.68 0.46
CA ASP A 157 16.83 -17.98 -0.49
C ASP A 157 17.29 -16.77 -1.31
N ASN A 158 16.53 -15.66 -1.31
CA ASN A 158 16.87 -14.46 -2.06
C ASN A 158 17.53 -13.41 -1.17
N GLU A 159 18.79 -13.07 -1.46
CA GLU A 159 19.40 -11.85 -0.92
C GLU A 159 18.54 -10.65 -1.31
N LYS A 160 17.94 -10.01 -0.29
CA LYS A 160 17.09 -8.84 -0.50
C LYS A 160 17.97 -7.64 -0.79
N PRO A 161 17.74 -6.91 -1.90
CA PRO A 161 18.55 -5.75 -2.22
C PRO A 161 18.37 -4.64 -1.18
N VAL A 162 19.40 -3.81 -0.99
CA VAL A 162 19.48 -2.79 0.08
C VAL A 162 18.26 -1.85 0.11
N TYR A 163 17.70 -1.51 -1.05
CA TYR A 163 16.53 -0.63 -1.13
C TYR A 163 15.28 -1.22 -0.47
N VAL A 164 15.13 -2.56 -0.40
CA VAL A 164 14.01 -3.20 0.31
C VAL A 164 14.11 -2.91 1.80
N TRP A 165 15.30 -3.01 2.37
CA TRP A 165 15.54 -2.70 3.79
C TRP A 165 15.32 -1.22 4.08
N ILE A 166 15.80 -0.34 3.20
CA ILE A 166 15.53 1.10 3.32
C ILE A 166 14.03 1.38 3.29
N LEU A 167 13.29 0.78 2.36
CA LEU A 167 11.84 0.94 2.26
C LEU A 167 11.14 0.46 3.54
N TYR A 168 11.52 -0.69 4.08
CA TYR A 168 10.97 -1.19 5.34
C TYR A 168 11.26 -0.26 6.52
N LEU A 169 12.48 0.28 6.63
CA LEU A 169 12.83 1.22 7.68
C LEU A 169 12.00 2.50 7.58
N VAL A 170 11.83 3.05 6.37
CA VAL A 170 10.98 4.22 6.12
C VAL A 170 9.54 3.92 6.51
N LEU A 171 8.99 2.78 6.10
CA LEU A 171 7.63 2.36 6.46
C LEU A 171 7.47 2.17 7.98
N CYS A 172 8.45 1.59 8.67
CA CYS A 172 8.45 1.46 10.12
C CYS A 172 8.53 2.81 10.82
N ALA A 173 9.30 3.76 10.29
CA ALA A 173 9.39 5.12 10.83
C ALA A 173 8.06 5.88 10.68
N ILE A 174 7.44 5.83 9.49
CA ILE A 174 6.12 6.44 9.23
C ILE A 174 5.06 5.81 10.12
N ALA A 175 5.00 4.47 10.17
CA ALA A 175 4.08 3.76 11.03
C ALA A 175 4.34 4.07 12.51
N GLY A 176 5.61 4.17 12.92
CA GLY A 176 6.00 4.52 14.28
C GLY A 176 5.50 5.90 14.68
N ALA A 177 5.75 6.91 13.85
CA ALA A 177 5.25 8.27 14.06
C ALA A 177 3.72 8.30 14.20
N TYR A 178 3.00 7.63 13.30
CA TYR A 178 1.54 7.51 13.35
C TYR A 178 1.05 6.87 14.67
N ASN A 179 1.71 5.82 15.13
CA ASN A 179 1.30 5.08 16.33
C ASN A 179 1.68 5.81 17.63
N LEU A 180 2.80 6.53 17.68
CA LEU A 180 3.19 7.34 18.83
C LEU A 180 2.15 8.42 19.15
N ILE A 181 1.57 9.01 18.11
CA ILE A 181 0.50 9.99 18.23
C ILE A 181 -0.74 9.41 18.95
N HIS A 182 -1.05 8.13 18.71
CA HIS A 182 -2.16 7.44 19.39
C HIS A 182 -1.90 7.23 20.89
N LEU A 183 -0.65 7.26 21.37
CA LEU A 183 -0.36 7.04 22.79
C LEU A 183 -0.80 8.19 23.69
N VAL A 184 -0.94 9.39 23.13
CA VAL A 184 -1.24 10.62 23.87
C VAL A 184 -2.57 11.27 23.47
N ALA A 185 -3.04 11.02 22.24
CA ALA A 185 -4.23 11.66 21.71
C ALA A 185 -5.52 11.21 22.39
N ASN A 186 -6.53 12.10 22.38
CA ASN A 186 -7.89 11.85 22.87
C ASN A 186 -7.99 11.45 24.35
N ARG A 187 -6.93 11.69 25.14
CA ARG A 187 -6.90 11.35 26.57
C ARG A 187 -8.05 11.98 27.35
N ASP A 188 -8.36 13.24 27.04
CA ASP A 188 -9.39 14.00 27.75
C ASP A 188 -10.82 13.68 27.30
N LEU A 189 -10.96 12.97 26.16
CA LEU A 189 -12.25 12.59 25.58
C LEU A 189 -12.64 11.14 25.90
N PHE A 190 -11.67 10.32 26.29
CA PHE A 190 -11.88 8.91 26.58
C PHE A 190 -12.02 8.64 28.08
N THR A 191 -12.87 7.66 28.41
CA THR A 191 -12.84 7.01 29.72
C THR A 191 -11.49 6.30 29.94
N THR A 192 -11.14 5.99 31.19
CA THR A 192 -9.92 5.24 31.52
C THR A 192 -9.80 3.92 30.75
N LEU A 193 -10.91 3.19 30.57
CA LEU A 193 -10.90 1.91 29.86
C LEU A 193 -10.66 2.11 28.36
N THR A 194 -11.42 3.02 27.73
CA THR A 194 -11.29 3.27 26.28
C THR A 194 -9.93 3.85 25.94
N PHE A 195 -9.38 4.73 26.79
CA PHE A 195 -8.02 5.25 26.62
C PHE A 195 -6.95 4.15 26.74
N ARG A 196 -7.09 3.22 27.70
CA ARG A 196 -6.16 2.08 27.82
C ARG A 196 -6.19 1.19 26.59
N LEU A 197 -7.38 0.88 26.07
CA LEU A 197 -7.52 0.08 24.86
C LEU A 197 -6.93 0.80 23.65
N TRP A 198 -7.22 2.09 23.50
CA TRP A 198 -6.66 2.94 22.44
C TRP A 198 -5.12 2.99 22.49
N SER A 199 -4.56 3.27 23.66
CA SER A 199 -3.10 3.34 23.86
C SER A 199 -2.44 1.97 23.65
N THR A 200 -3.07 0.88 24.09
CA THR A 200 -2.59 -0.50 23.83
C THR A 200 -2.53 -0.77 22.32
N CYS A 201 -3.53 -0.33 21.54
CA CYS A 201 -3.48 -0.45 20.09
C CYS A 201 -2.32 0.35 19.49
N GLY A 202 -2.04 1.55 20.01
CA GLY A 202 -0.86 2.34 19.62
C GLY A 202 0.46 1.59 19.87
N TRP A 203 0.61 0.97 21.05
CA TRP A 203 1.79 0.16 21.38
C TRP A 203 1.94 -1.07 20.49
N VAL A 204 0.86 -1.82 20.25
CA VAL A 204 0.88 -2.98 19.34
C VAL A 204 1.23 -2.54 17.92
N GLY A 205 0.61 -1.44 17.45
CA GLY A 205 0.88 -0.87 16.13
C GLY A 205 2.33 -0.36 15.98
N LEU A 206 2.98 0.06 17.07
CA LEU A 206 4.39 0.44 17.10
C LEU A 206 5.31 -0.79 17.13
N ALA A 207 5.00 -1.79 17.94
CA ALA A 207 5.87 -2.95 18.14
C ALA A 207 5.87 -3.92 16.94
N VAL A 208 4.70 -4.26 16.42
CA VAL A 208 4.56 -5.34 15.42
C VAL A 208 5.36 -5.10 14.14
N PRO A 209 5.36 -3.92 13.49
CA PRO A 209 6.17 -3.68 12.29
C PRO A 209 7.68 -3.85 12.55
N ASN A 210 8.16 -3.46 13.72
CA ASN A 210 9.56 -3.63 14.11
C ASN A 210 9.91 -5.10 14.39
N ILE A 211 8.97 -5.86 14.98
CA ILE A 211 9.12 -7.31 15.16
C ILE A 211 9.13 -8.00 13.79
N PHE A 212 8.30 -7.58 12.83
CA PHE A 212 8.35 -8.09 11.47
C PHE A 212 9.70 -7.84 10.80
N LEU A 213 10.27 -6.64 10.96
CA LEU A 213 11.60 -6.33 10.45
C LEU A 213 12.65 -7.28 11.04
N ALA A 214 12.61 -7.53 12.35
CA ALA A 214 13.49 -8.50 13.00
C ALA A 214 13.23 -9.93 12.50
N GLN A 215 11.97 -10.31 12.29
CA GLN A 215 11.57 -11.61 11.77
C GLN A 215 12.10 -11.84 10.34
N LEU A 216 12.17 -10.82 9.49
CA LEU A 216 12.77 -10.93 8.15
C LEU A 216 14.26 -11.30 8.20
N TYR A 217 14.95 -11.00 9.31
CA TYR A 217 16.36 -11.33 9.51
C TYR A 217 16.56 -12.64 10.28
N VAL A 218 15.75 -12.87 11.31
CA VAL A 218 15.88 -14.03 12.22
C VAL A 218 15.12 -15.26 11.70
N GLY A 219 14.14 -15.06 10.82
CA GLY A 219 13.28 -16.11 10.25
C GLY A 219 14.07 -17.26 9.62
N LYS A 220 15.25 -16.97 9.06
CA LYS A 220 16.19 -17.94 8.48
C LYS A 220 16.78 -18.95 9.46
N PHE A 221 16.72 -18.64 10.75
CA PHE A 221 17.28 -19.48 11.80
C PHE A 221 16.22 -20.33 12.52
N ILE A 222 14.94 -20.21 12.13
CA ILE A 222 13.84 -20.94 12.77
C ILE A 222 13.05 -21.76 11.74
N PRO A 223 12.35 -22.84 12.14
CA PRO A 223 11.58 -23.65 11.21
C PRO A 223 10.48 -22.86 10.48
N ASP A 224 10.25 -23.14 9.20
CA ASP A 224 9.27 -22.43 8.35
C ASP A 224 7.86 -22.38 8.95
N TRP A 225 7.40 -23.49 9.54
CA TRP A 225 6.08 -23.57 10.16
C TRP A 225 5.95 -22.59 11.34
N LEU A 226 7.01 -22.40 12.12
CA LEU A 226 7.05 -21.47 13.24
C LEU A 226 7.12 -20.03 12.72
N ASN A 227 7.96 -19.78 11.72
CA ASN A 227 8.08 -18.47 11.08
C ASN A 227 6.73 -18.01 10.50
N GLY A 228 6.06 -18.88 9.73
CA GLY A 228 4.72 -18.61 9.18
C GLY A 228 3.66 -18.41 10.27
N SER A 229 3.69 -19.19 11.34
CA SER A 229 2.74 -19.06 12.46
C SER A 229 2.90 -17.74 13.21
N LEU A 230 4.15 -17.35 13.50
CA LEU A 230 4.47 -16.05 14.11
C LEU A 230 4.01 -14.90 13.21
N PHE A 231 4.24 -15.02 11.90
CA PHE A 231 3.81 -14.01 10.94
C PHE A 231 2.29 -13.81 10.97
N LEU A 232 1.53 -14.90 10.96
CA LEU A 232 0.06 -14.86 10.99
C LEU A 232 -0.47 -14.27 12.31
N LEU A 233 0.14 -14.66 13.43
CA LEU A 233 -0.22 -14.17 14.76
C LEU A 233 0.02 -12.66 14.87
N LEU A 234 1.21 -12.19 14.51
CA LEU A 234 1.58 -10.77 14.50
C LEU A 234 0.67 -9.97 13.56
N SER A 235 0.35 -10.50 12.38
CA SER A 235 -0.56 -9.87 11.44
C SER A 235 -1.96 -9.71 12.03
N THR A 236 -2.44 -10.71 12.76
CA THR A 236 -3.75 -10.67 13.43
C THR A 236 -3.77 -9.58 14.50
N PHE A 237 -2.76 -9.51 15.37
CA PHE A 237 -2.66 -8.45 16.38
C PHE A 237 -2.54 -7.07 15.74
N TYR A 238 -1.79 -6.93 14.66
CA TYR A 238 -1.68 -5.67 13.93
C TYR A 238 -3.03 -5.25 13.35
N CYS A 239 -3.75 -6.15 12.69
CA CYS A 239 -5.08 -5.88 12.15
C CYS A 239 -6.07 -5.47 13.25
N LEU A 240 -6.08 -6.16 14.39
CA LEU A 240 -6.90 -5.78 15.54
C LEU A 240 -6.53 -4.39 16.07
N ALA A 241 -5.24 -4.09 16.20
CA ALA A 241 -4.74 -2.78 16.60
C ALA A 241 -5.08 -1.66 15.59
N ARG A 242 -5.42 -2.01 14.34
CA ARG A 242 -5.93 -1.06 13.35
C ARG A 242 -7.44 -0.89 13.43
N VAL A 243 -8.21 -1.96 13.62
CA VAL A 243 -9.68 -1.89 13.62
C VAL A 243 -10.25 -1.33 14.92
N VAL A 244 -9.67 -1.68 16.06
CA VAL A 244 -10.18 -1.28 17.39
C VAL A 244 -10.23 0.26 17.56
N PRO A 245 -9.21 1.05 17.18
CA PRO A 245 -9.29 2.51 17.25
C PRO A 245 -10.46 3.11 16.45
N PHE A 246 -10.80 2.58 15.27
CA PHE A 246 -12.00 3.03 14.54
C PHE A 246 -13.28 2.72 15.31
N GLY A 247 -13.38 1.52 15.89
CA GLY A 247 -14.51 1.14 16.73
C GLY A 247 -14.66 2.03 17.97
N LEU A 248 -13.55 2.37 18.62
CA LEU A 248 -13.51 3.30 19.76
C LEU A 248 -13.86 4.73 19.35
N GLY A 249 -13.38 5.19 18.19
CA GLY A 249 -13.73 6.51 17.66
C GLY A 249 -15.22 6.64 17.33
N LEU A 250 -15.81 5.58 16.78
CA LEU A 250 -17.26 5.52 16.52
C LEU A 250 -18.08 5.39 17.80
N SER A 251 -17.64 4.59 18.77
CA SER A 251 -18.39 4.37 20.02
C SER A 251 -18.52 5.64 20.87
N CYS A 252 -17.58 6.59 20.73
CA CYS A 252 -17.67 7.89 21.39
C CYS A 252 -18.89 8.71 21.00
N PHE A 253 -19.44 8.55 19.78
CA PHE A 253 -20.69 9.23 19.40
C PHE A 253 -21.91 8.69 20.16
N TRP A 254 -21.85 7.45 20.62
CA TRP A 254 -22.94 6.79 21.38
C TRP A 254 -22.86 7.07 22.88
N LEU A 255 -21.68 7.43 23.40
CA LEU A 255 -21.42 7.61 24.83
C LEU A 255 -21.59 9.05 25.34
N SER A 256 -22.19 9.94 24.54
CA SER A 256 -22.34 11.38 24.80
C SER A 256 -21.01 12.13 24.96
N MET A 257 -20.52 12.68 23.85
CA MET A 257 -19.33 13.55 23.85
C MET A 257 -19.54 14.86 24.63
N PRO A 258 -18.47 15.49 25.15
CA PRO A 258 -18.56 16.80 25.79
C PRO A 258 -19.22 17.84 24.88
N ILE A 259 -20.02 18.74 25.45
CA ILE A 259 -20.76 19.78 24.71
C ILE A 259 -19.87 20.59 23.73
N PRO A 260 -18.62 20.97 24.05
CA PRO A 260 -17.75 21.72 23.14
C PRO A 260 -17.44 21.01 21.81
N VAL A 261 -17.65 19.70 21.72
CA VAL A 261 -17.53 18.94 20.47
C VAL A 261 -18.53 19.43 19.43
N TYR A 262 -19.74 19.82 19.85
CA TYR A 262 -20.82 20.23 18.96
C TYR A 262 -20.79 21.72 18.58
N TYR A 263 -19.82 22.47 19.09
CA TYR A 263 -19.66 23.88 18.73
C TYR A 263 -19.13 24.00 17.30
N ASN A 264 -19.77 24.86 16.52
CA ASN A 264 -19.28 25.23 15.21
C ASN A 264 -18.03 26.10 15.34
N LEU A 265 -17.13 25.98 14.36
CA LEU A 265 -16.02 26.92 14.26
C LEU A 265 -16.55 28.25 13.71
N GLU A 266 -16.31 29.34 14.45
CA GLU A 266 -16.50 30.68 13.92
C GLU A 266 -15.25 31.07 13.13
N TRP A 267 -15.34 30.94 11.80
CA TRP A 267 -14.32 31.45 10.89
C TRP A 267 -14.44 32.97 10.83
N LEU A 268 -13.33 33.68 11.09
CA LEU A 268 -13.22 35.14 10.98
C LEU A 268 -13.30 35.62 9.53
#